data_AF-A0A967FBU9-F1
#
_entry.id   AF-A0A967FBU9-F1
#
_cell.length_a   1.000
_cell.length_b   1.000
_cell.length_c   1.000
_cell.angle_alpha   90.00
_cell.angle_beta   90.00
_cell.angle_gamma   90.00
#
_symmetry.space_group_name_H-M   'P 1'
#
loop_
_entity.id
_entity.type
_entity.pdbx_description
1 polymer ?
#
loop_
_entity_poly.entity_id
_entity_poly.type
_entity_poly.pdbx_seq_one_letter_code
_entity_poly.pdbx_strand_id
1 'polypeptide(L)'
;MKLLYITRDPPGFGGAERRLLEICKWLAAKGHTVHVLCGKTRPDLPDYEQKDGVHYHYLTLLPQYFFKFKRFSFYASRYLFYFLSLFFGRYIRRLNPDIIVEYVTPSPSLIYPLARLHGKPCVGIIMEYRSYHQWREVADPISAHFGFVGQNIFFRRFRYDQIITISKATFRQLIKGGIQPERIQIIPLGVEGADYLPNKPIKRRPNILLVV
;
A
#
# COMPACT_ATOMS: atom_id res chain seq x y z
N MET A 1 -4.44 10.82 16.01
CA MET A 1 -5.16 9.65 15.44
C MET A 1 -4.20 8.49 15.30
N LYS A 2 -4.69 7.27 15.39
CA LYS A 2 -3.96 6.02 15.19
C LYS A 2 -4.25 5.44 13.81
N LEU A 3 -3.22 5.28 13.00
CA LEU A 3 -3.30 4.83 11.61
C LEU A 3 -2.64 3.47 11.48
N LEU A 4 -3.30 2.55 10.77
CA LEU A 4 -2.73 1.25 10.42
C LEU A 4 -2.56 1.14 8.91
N TYR A 5 -1.32 1.26 8.46
CA TYR A 5 -0.93 1.02 7.08
C TYR A 5 -0.70 -0.47 6.82
N ILE A 6 -1.19 -0.97 5.70
CA ILE A 6 -1.08 -2.35 5.27
C ILE A 6 -0.38 -2.34 3.92
N THR A 7 0.79 -2.97 3.85
CA THR A 7 1.56 -3.08 2.62
C THR A 7 2.19 -4.45 2.53
N ARG A 8 2.23 -5.03 1.34
CA ARG A 8 2.88 -6.33 1.13
C ARG A 8 4.37 -6.27 1.42
N ASP A 9 5.03 -5.21 0.97
CA ASP A 9 6.48 -5.09 0.97
C ASP A 9 6.99 -4.21 2.13
N PRO A 10 8.13 -4.57 2.74
CA PRO A 10 8.81 -3.71 3.69
C PRO A 10 9.16 -2.36 3.05
N PRO A 11 9.08 -1.25 3.82
CA PRO A 11 9.52 0.05 3.36
C PRO A 11 10.99 0.04 2.89
N GLY A 12 11.31 0.82 1.85
CA GLY A 12 12.69 1.08 1.40
C GLY A 12 13.21 0.27 0.20
N PHE A 13 12.43 -0.65 -0.37
CA PHE A 13 12.88 -1.48 -1.52
C PHE A 13 12.72 -0.82 -2.90
N GLY A 14 11.81 0.14 -3.04
CA GLY A 14 11.49 0.80 -4.31
C GLY A 14 10.82 2.17 -4.10
N GLY A 15 10.49 2.84 -5.20
CA GLY A 15 9.91 4.20 -5.14
C GLY A 15 8.54 4.25 -4.45
N ALA A 16 7.73 3.20 -4.63
CA ALA A 16 6.45 3.00 -3.95
C ALA A 16 6.62 2.91 -2.43
N GLU A 17 7.57 2.07 -2.00
CA GLU A 17 7.87 1.78 -0.60
C GLU A 17 8.54 2.98 0.08
N ARG A 18 9.44 3.70 -0.62
CA ARG A 18 10.05 4.95 -0.14
C ARG A 18 9.01 6.04 0.05
N ARG A 19 8.05 6.20 -0.87
CA ARG A 19 6.93 7.15 -0.68
C ARG A 19 6.12 6.81 0.58
N LEU A 20 5.74 5.54 0.73
CA LEU A 20 4.96 5.09 1.88
C LEU A 20 5.70 5.43 3.18
N LEU A 21 7.01 5.18 3.21
CA LEU A 21 7.89 5.53 4.32
C LEU A 21 7.82 7.03 4.65
N GLU A 22 8.02 7.91 3.67
CA GLU A 22 8.00 9.36 3.88
C GLU A 22 6.64 9.89 4.33
N ILE A 23 5.54 9.36 3.77
CA ILE A 23 4.19 9.71 4.23
C ILE A 23 3.98 9.29 5.69
N CYS A 24 4.41 8.09 6.07
CA CYS A 24 4.27 7.61 7.44
C CYS A 24 5.09 8.46 8.42
N LYS A 25 6.33 8.82 8.08
CA LYS A 25 7.17 9.72 8.88
C LYS A 25 6.54 11.08 9.06
N TRP A 26 6.03 11.67 7.96
CA TRP A 26 5.39 12.97 8.00
C TRP A 26 4.14 12.96 8.90
N LEU A 27 3.32 11.90 8.82
CA LEU A 27 2.17 11.73 9.70
C LEU A 27 2.58 11.54 11.17
N ALA A 28 3.63 10.77 11.43
CA ALA A 28 4.16 10.61 12.78
C ALA A 28 4.64 11.94 13.36
N ALA A 29 5.38 12.73 12.57
CA ALA A 29 5.85 14.07 12.94
C ALA A 29 4.69 15.07 13.18
N LYS A 30 3.52 14.83 12.60
CA LYS A 30 2.28 15.58 12.85
C LYS A 30 1.52 15.13 14.12
N GLY A 31 2.07 14.19 14.88
CA GLY A 31 1.49 13.69 16.14
C GLY A 31 0.50 12.53 15.95
N HIS A 32 0.46 11.90 14.78
CA HIS A 32 -0.31 10.67 14.58
C HIS A 32 0.48 9.44 15.06
N THR A 33 -0.21 8.45 15.62
CA THR A 33 0.40 7.15 15.92
C THR A 33 0.32 6.28 14.68
N VAL A 34 1.44 6.06 13.99
CA VAL A 34 1.46 5.35 12.71
C VAL A 34 2.01 3.94 12.90
N HIS A 35 1.22 2.94 12.54
CA HIS A 35 1.61 1.55 12.48
C HIS A 35 1.67 1.09 11.01
N VAL A 36 2.71 0.37 10.64
CA VAL A 36 2.86 -0.25 9.32
C VAL A 36 2.97 -1.76 9.50
N LEU A 37 2.01 -2.50 8.95
CA LEU A 37 2.00 -3.95 8.93
C LEU A 37 2.42 -4.43 7.54
N CYS A 38 3.53 -5.18 7.47
CA CYS A 38 4.10 -5.61 6.20
C CYS A 38 4.70 -7.01 6.24
N GLY A 39 4.81 -7.68 5.09
CA GLY A 39 5.38 -9.03 5.00
C GLY A 39 6.91 -9.01 5.07
N LYS A 40 7.52 -9.94 5.81
CA LYS A 40 8.98 -10.13 5.77
C LYS A 40 9.39 -10.74 4.44
N THR A 41 10.25 -10.04 3.71
CA THR A 41 10.91 -10.52 2.49
C THR A 41 12.37 -10.89 2.71
N ARG A 42 12.91 -10.64 3.91
CA ARG A 42 14.28 -10.99 4.30
C ARG A 42 14.30 -11.54 5.74
N PRO A 43 15.24 -12.46 6.05
CA PRO A 43 15.28 -13.12 7.36
C PRO A 43 15.84 -12.23 8.48
N ASP A 44 16.62 -11.20 8.13
CA ASP A 44 17.26 -10.27 9.07
C ASP A 44 16.31 -9.21 9.64
N LEU A 45 15.11 -9.06 9.06
CA LEU A 45 14.12 -8.11 9.56
C LEU A 45 13.59 -8.56 10.94
N PRO A 46 13.56 -7.68 11.95
CA PRO A 46 12.96 -7.98 13.25
C PRO A 46 11.45 -8.19 13.10
N ASP A 47 10.77 -8.77 14.09
CA ASP A 47 9.29 -8.82 14.07
C ASP A 47 8.64 -7.44 14.28
N TYR A 48 9.36 -6.56 15.00
CA TYR A 48 8.93 -5.21 15.31
C TYR A 48 10.13 -4.26 15.33
N GLU A 49 9.93 -3.05 14.82
CA GLU A 49 10.90 -1.95 14.92
C GLU A 49 10.13 -0.64 15.08
N GLN A 50 10.68 0.29 15.86
CA GLN A 50 10.22 1.68 15.85
C GLN A 50 11.31 2.56 15.29
N LYS A 51 11.00 3.28 14.22
CA LYS A 51 11.95 4.15 13.52
C LYS A 51 11.23 5.38 12.99
N ASP A 52 11.86 6.55 13.15
CA ASP A 52 11.33 7.85 12.68
C ASP A 52 9.89 8.13 13.15
N GLY A 53 9.55 7.73 14.38
CA GLY A 53 8.21 7.88 14.96
C GLY A 53 7.16 6.88 14.44
N VAL A 54 7.54 5.94 13.58
CA VAL A 54 6.65 4.93 12.98
C VAL A 54 6.90 3.55 13.59
N HIS A 55 5.83 2.82 13.86
CA HIS A 55 5.86 1.45 14.38
C HIS A 55 5.74 0.44 13.23
N TYR A 56 6.80 -0.29 12.93
CA TYR A 56 6.81 -1.34 11.90
C TYR A 56 6.56 -2.71 12.51
N HIS A 57 5.65 -3.47 11.91
CA HIS A 57 5.29 -4.83 12.27
C HIS A 57 5.57 -5.71 11.06
N TYR A 58 6.68 -6.44 11.09
CA TYR A 58 7.11 -7.28 9.98
C TYR A 58 6.65 -8.73 10.20
N LEU A 59 5.79 -9.19 9.32
CA LEU A 59 5.12 -10.49 9.42
C LEU A 59 5.95 -11.59 8.79
N THR A 60 6.36 -12.55 9.61
CA THR A 60 6.94 -13.81 9.13
C THR A 60 5.82 -14.68 8.54
N LEU A 61 5.70 -14.68 7.20
CA LEU A 61 4.66 -15.43 6.47
C LEU A 61 5.16 -16.78 5.92
N LEU A 62 6.47 -17.00 5.96
CA LEU A 62 7.14 -18.22 5.56
C LEU A 62 8.03 -18.72 6.70
N PRO A 63 8.16 -20.03 6.91
CA PRO A 63 9.15 -20.58 7.82
C PRO A 63 10.57 -20.08 7.49
N GLN A 64 11.37 -19.76 8.53
CA GLN A 64 12.70 -19.18 8.39
C GLN A 64 13.61 -19.96 7.43
N TYR A 65 13.50 -21.29 7.43
CA TYR A 65 14.25 -22.17 6.54
C TYR A 65 14.14 -21.80 5.06
N PHE A 66 12.97 -21.34 4.59
CA PHE A 66 12.76 -21.01 3.17
C PHE A 66 13.49 -19.73 2.73
N PHE A 67 13.88 -18.85 3.66
CA PHE A 67 14.60 -17.62 3.33
C PHE A 67 16.00 -17.86 2.78
N LYS A 68 16.55 -19.09 2.91
CA LYS A 68 17.78 -19.48 2.22
C LYS A 68 17.64 -19.45 0.69
N PHE A 69 16.43 -19.67 0.18
CA PHE A 69 16.11 -19.59 -1.24
C PHE A 69 15.59 -18.19 -1.56
N LYS A 70 16.51 -17.23 -1.74
CA LYS A 70 16.20 -15.78 -1.84
C LYS A 70 15.07 -15.45 -2.83
N ARG A 71 15.14 -15.97 -4.06
CA ARG A 71 14.11 -15.70 -5.09
C ARG A 71 12.75 -16.30 -4.70
N PHE A 72 12.75 -17.57 -4.28
CA PHE A 72 11.51 -18.25 -3.87
C PHE A 72 10.84 -17.56 -2.68
N SER A 73 11.59 -17.33 -1.59
CA SER A 73 11.08 -16.68 -0.38
C SER A 73 10.58 -15.26 -0.64
N PHE A 74 11.25 -14.50 -1.51
CA PHE A 74 10.80 -13.17 -1.92
C PHE A 74 9.41 -13.20 -2.57
N TYR A 75 9.18 -14.05 -3.58
CA TYR A 75 7.89 -14.14 -4.24
C TYR A 75 6.82 -14.82 -3.36
N ALA A 76 7.18 -15.92 -2.69
CA ALA A 76 6.22 -16.68 -1.88
C ALA A 76 5.71 -15.86 -0.68
N SER A 77 6.56 -15.08 0.01
CA SER A 77 6.12 -14.18 1.09
C SER A 77 5.14 -13.13 0.59
N ARG A 78 5.42 -12.56 -0.60
CA ARG A 78 4.58 -11.57 -1.28
C ARG A 78 3.20 -12.12 -1.65
N TYR A 79 3.13 -13.33 -2.20
CA TYR A 79 1.85 -13.96 -2.52
C TYR A 79 1.08 -14.37 -1.27
N LEU A 80 1.76 -14.98 -0.29
CA LEU A 80 1.13 -15.40 0.96
C LEU A 80 0.59 -14.22 1.76
N PHE A 81 1.16 -13.02 1.63
CA PHE A 81 0.64 -11.82 2.29
C PHE A 81 -0.83 -11.57 1.98
N TYR A 82 -1.23 -11.70 0.70
CA TYR A 82 -2.61 -11.48 0.30
C TYR A 82 -3.55 -12.52 0.94
N PHE A 83 -3.19 -13.79 0.91
CA PHE A 83 -4.02 -14.87 1.47
C PHE A 83 -4.07 -14.85 3.00
N LEU A 84 -2.92 -14.67 3.65
CA LEU A 84 -2.80 -14.68 5.11
C LEU A 84 -3.29 -13.39 5.77
N SER A 85 -3.58 -12.34 4.99
CA SER A 85 -4.11 -11.09 5.52
C SER A 85 -5.45 -11.24 6.27
N LEU A 86 -6.23 -12.30 6.00
CA LEU A 86 -7.43 -12.64 6.77
C LEU A 86 -7.14 -12.91 8.25
N PHE A 87 -5.89 -13.27 8.60
CA PHE A 87 -5.46 -13.48 9.98
C PHE A 87 -4.93 -12.22 10.66
N PHE A 88 -4.94 -11.07 9.98
CA PHE A 88 -4.42 -9.81 10.51
C PHE A 88 -5.45 -9.09 11.41
N GLY A 89 -6.67 -9.62 11.56
CA GLY A 89 -7.70 -9.06 12.45
C GLY A 89 -7.24 -8.90 13.91
N ARG A 90 -6.30 -9.74 14.37
CA ARG A 90 -5.67 -9.57 15.70
C ARG A 90 -4.94 -8.23 15.85
N TYR A 91 -4.33 -7.71 14.77
CA TYR A 91 -3.68 -6.40 14.79
C TYR A 91 -4.70 -5.28 14.79
N ILE A 92 -5.79 -5.42 14.03
CA ILE A 92 -6.91 -4.46 14.07
C ILE A 92 -7.46 -4.38 15.51
N ARG A 93 -7.68 -5.52 16.17
CA ARG A 93 -8.18 -5.58 17.55
C ARG A 93 -7.19 -5.00 18.56
N ARG A 94 -5.93 -5.44 18.51
CA ARG A 94 -4.89 -5.05 19.48
C ARG A 94 -4.50 -3.58 19.36
N LEU A 95 -4.29 -3.13 18.13
CA LEU A 95 -3.89 -1.74 17.88
C LEU A 95 -5.09 -0.81 17.99
N ASN A 96 -6.29 -1.27 17.64
CA ASN A 96 -7.52 -0.49 17.59
C ASN A 96 -7.31 0.84 16.81
N PRO A 97 -6.98 0.77 15.51
CA PRO A 97 -6.73 1.97 14.70
C PRO A 97 -8.02 2.76 14.48
N ASP A 98 -7.87 4.07 14.27
CA ASP A 98 -8.96 4.95 13.83
C ASP A 98 -9.24 4.75 12.34
N ILE A 99 -8.19 4.55 11.54
CA ILE A 99 -8.26 4.35 10.09
C ILE A 99 -7.27 3.26 9.67
N ILE A 100 -7.70 2.39 8.76
CA ILE A 100 -6.83 1.44 8.06
C ILE A 100 -6.55 1.97 6.65
N VAL A 101 -5.28 1.98 6.25
CA VAL A 101 -4.85 2.44 4.94
C VAL A 101 -4.12 1.30 4.23
N GLU A 102 -4.70 0.80 3.15
CA GLU A 102 -4.10 -0.29 2.38
C GLU A 102 -3.38 0.25 1.15
N TYR A 103 -2.16 -0.19 0.94
CA TYR A 103 -1.47 -0.03 -0.32
C TYR A 103 -1.84 -1.17 -1.26
N VAL A 104 -2.79 -0.91 -2.16
CA VAL A 104 -3.54 -1.95 -2.88
C VAL A 104 -2.80 -2.47 -4.12
N THR A 105 -1.74 -1.81 -4.57
CA THR A 105 -1.09 -2.15 -5.83
C THR A 105 -0.18 -3.40 -5.72
N PRO A 106 -0.26 -4.41 -6.62
CA PRO A 106 -1.14 -4.52 -7.80
C PRO A 106 -2.51 -5.19 -7.53
N SER A 107 -2.73 -5.74 -6.34
CA SER A 107 -4.01 -6.35 -5.97
C SER A 107 -4.27 -6.15 -4.48
N PRO A 108 -5.54 -6.02 -4.07
CA PRO A 108 -5.89 -5.89 -2.67
C PRO A 108 -5.66 -7.19 -1.91
N SER A 109 -5.29 -7.03 -0.64
CA SER A 109 -5.35 -8.07 0.37
C SER A 109 -6.77 -8.21 0.92
N LEU A 110 -6.98 -9.21 1.76
CA LEU A 110 -8.23 -9.46 2.47
C LEU A 110 -8.38 -8.59 3.74
N ILE A 111 -7.62 -7.49 3.86
CA ILE A 111 -7.79 -6.58 4.99
C ILE A 111 -9.09 -5.78 4.91
N TYR A 112 -9.57 -5.44 3.71
CA TYR A 112 -10.84 -4.72 3.55
C TYR A 112 -12.03 -5.40 4.27
N PRO A 113 -12.36 -6.68 4.03
CA PRO A 113 -13.47 -7.32 4.73
C PRO A 113 -13.24 -7.39 6.26
N LEU A 114 -11.99 -7.51 6.72
CA LEU A 114 -11.68 -7.45 8.14
C LEU A 114 -11.91 -6.05 8.73
N ALA A 115 -11.51 -4.99 8.03
CA ALA A 115 -11.78 -3.63 8.43
C ALA A 115 -13.28 -3.40 8.63
N ARG A 116 -14.09 -3.88 7.67
CA ARG A 116 -15.56 -3.85 7.75
C ARG A 116 -16.09 -4.62 8.95
N LEU A 117 -15.59 -5.84 9.19
CA LEU A 117 -15.99 -6.66 10.35
C LEU A 117 -15.69 -5.97 11.69
N HIS A 118 -14.61 -5.21 11.75
CA HIS A 118 -14.20 -4.44 12.92
C HIS A 118 -14.78 -3.02 12.98
N GLY A 119 -15.66 -2.64 12.05
CA GLY A 119 -16.26 -1.30 11.99
C GLY A 119 -15.24 -0.19 11.76
N LYS A 120 -14.11 -0.47 11.11
CA LYS A 120 -13.04 0.48 10.85
C LYS A 120 -13.12 1.04 9.43
N PRO A 121 -13.00 2.37 9.25
CA PRO A 121 -12.80 2.97 7.94
C PRO A 121 -11.56 2.39 7.26
N CYS A 122 -11.67 2.09 5.97
CA CYS A 122 -10.61 1.51 5.16
C CYS A 122 -10.40 2.33 3.88
N VAL A 123 -9.18 2.89 3.74
CA VAL A 123 -8.77 3.71 2.60
C VAL A 123 -7.81 2.92 1.72
N GLY A 124 -8.10 2.83 0.42
CA GLY A 124 -7.24 2.15 -0.55
C GLY A 124 -6.35 3.12 -1.32
N ILE A 125 -5.03 2.96 -1.28
CA ILE A 125 -4.09 3.68 -2.15
C ILE A 125 -3.87 2.82 -3.41
N ILE A 126 -4.28 3.33 -4.56
CA ILE A 126 -4.15 2.66 -5.85
C ILE A 126 -3.30 3.51 -6.79
N MET A 127 -2.11 3.02 -7.09
CA MET A 127 -1.11 3.75 -7.86
C MET A 127 -1.21 3.45 -9.35
N GLU A 128 -1.64 2.23 -9.66
CA GLU A 128 -1.81 1.74 -11.02
C GLU A 128 -3.05 0.84 -11.10
N TYR A 129 -3.73 0.92 -12.25
CA TYR A 129 -4.84 0.06 -12.60
C TYR A 129 -4.58 -0.50 -14.00
N ARG A 130 -4.20 -1.76 -14.09
CA ARG A 130 -3.74 -2.33 -15.37
C ARG A 130 -4.89 -2.83 -16.23
N SER A 131 -4.81 -2.57 -17.52
CA SER A 131 -5.59 -3.29 -18.54
C SER A 131 -5.07 -4.72 -18.71
N TYR A 132 -5.82 -5.58 -19.38
CA TYR A 132 -5.37 -6.94 -19.66
C TYR A 132 -4.06 -6.97 -20.49
N HIS A 133 -3.91 -6.04 -21.44
CA HIS A 133 -2.67 -5.88 -22.21
C HIS A 133 -1.49 -5.53 -21.30
N GLN A 134 -1.66 -4.57 -20.39
CA GLN A 134 -0.61 -4.19 -19.45
C GLN A 134 -0.26 -5.31 -18.46
N TRP A 135 -1.23 -6.17 -18.11
CA TRP A 135 -0.96 -7.38 -17.34
C TRP A 135 -0.09 -8.39 -18.12
N ARG A 136 -0.33 -8.52 -19.43
CA ARG A 136 0.45 -9.40 -20.33
C ARG A 136 1.87 -8.91 -20.60
N GLU A 137 2.15 -7.62 -20.42
CA GLU A 137 3.50 -7.05 -20.53
C GLU A 137 4.38 -7.41 -19.32
N VAL A 138 3.78 -7.60 -18.15
CA VAL A 138 4.51 -7.77 -16.87
C VAL A 138 4.43 -9.18 -16.30
N ALA A 139 3.60 -10.05 -16.88
CA ALA A 139 3.37 -11.40 -16.40
C ALA A 139 3.08 -12.38 -17.55
N ASP A 140 3.33 -13.67 -17.32
CA ASP A 140 2.96 -14.73 -18.24
C ASP A 140 1.43 -14.76 -18.50
N PRO A 141 0.96 -15.39 -19.59
CA PRO A 141 -0.45 -15.44 -19.97
C PRO A 141 -1.42 -15.80 -18.84
N ILE A 142 -1.06 -16.78 -18.01
CA ILE A 142 -1.92 -17.34 -16.98
C ILE A 142 -1.98 -16.34 -15.81
N SER A 143 -0.82 -15.90 -15.33
CA SER A 143 -0.72 -14.90 -14.26
C SER A 143 -1.38 -13.58 -14.65
N ALA A 144 -1.24 -13.15 -15.90
CA ALA A 144 -1.88 -11.94 -16.43
C ALA A 144 -3.41 -12.04 -16.40
N HIS A 145 -3.97 -13.19 -16.78
CA HIS A 145 -5.41 -13.43 -16.73
C HIS A 145 -5.94 -13.40 -15.31
N PHE A 146 -5.33 -14.15 -14.39
CA PHE A 146 -5.76 -14.15 -12.99
C PHE A 146 -5.54 -12.80 -12.31
N GLY A 147 -4.44 -12.11 -12.61
CA GLY A 147 -4.18 -10.75 -12.13
C GLY A 147 -5.24 -9.76 -12.59
N PHE A 148 -5.59 -9.75 -13.88
CA PHE A 148 -6.63 -8.89 -14.43
C PHE A 148 -8.01 -9.21 -13.85
N VAL A 149 -8.40 -10.49 -13.83
CA VAL A 149 -9.70 -10.91 -13.30
C VAL A 149 -9.80 -10.58 -11.81
N GLY A 150 -8.78 -10.94 -11.02
CA GLY A 150 -8.72 -10.65 -9.59
C GLY A 150 -8.80 -9.15 -9.30
N GLN A 151 -8.00 -8.34 -10.00
CA GLN A 151 -8.03 -6.88 -9.90
C GLN A 151 -9.45 -6.33 -10.08
N ASN A 152 -10.14 -6.70 -11.18
CA ASN A 152 -11.49 -6.21 -11.46
C ASN A 152 -12.53 -6.71 -10.45
N ILE A 153 -12.46 -7.97 -10.04
CA ILE A 153 -13.39 -8.55 -9.05
C ILE A 153 -13.22 -7.81 -7.72
N PHE A 154 -12.00 -7.74 -7.20
CA PHE A 154 -11.78 -7.16 -5.89
C PHE A 154 -12.07 -5.66 -5.88
N PHE A 155 -11.68 -4.89 -6.89
CA PHE A 155 -12.00 -3.45 -6.90
C PHE A 155 -13.50 -3.15 -7.01
N ARG A 156 -14.29 -4.02 -7.63
CA ARG A 156 -15.76 -3.87 -7.68
C ARG A 156 -16.44 -4.31 -6.38
N ARG A 157 -15.87 -5.31 -5.69
CA ARG A 157 -16.46 -5.86 -4.45
C ARG A 157 -15.97 -5.14 -3.19
N PHE A 158 -14.73 -4.69 -3.16
CA PHE A 158 -14.14 -3.98 -2.04
C PHE A 158 -14.47 -2.51 -2.17
N ARG A 159 -15.52 -2.12 -1.44
CA ARG A 159 -16.04 -0.77 -1.38
C ARG A 159 -15.30 0.01 -0.30
N TYR A 160 -14.01 0.30 -0.54
CA TYR A 160 -13.23 1.20 0.31
C TYR A 160 -13.99 2.50 0.55
N ASP A 161 -13.84 3.06 1.74
CA ASP A 161 -14.52 4.31 2.15
C ASP A 161 -13.98 5.50 1.34
N GLN A 162 -12.69 5.47 1.01
CA GLN A 162 -12.02 6.37 0.06
C GLN A 162 -10.93 5.61 -0.69
N ILE A 163 -10.66 6.05 -1.91
CA ILE A 163 -9.57 5.59 -2.77
C ILE A 163 -8.69 6.77 -3.12
N ILE A 164 -7.39 6.65 -2.83
CA ILE A 164 -6.40 7.65 -3.21
C ILE A 164 -5.66 7.16 -4.44
N THR A 165 -5.56 8.00 -5.47
CA THR A 165 -4.73 7.76 -6.64
C THR A 165 -3.83 8.96 -6.94
N ILE A 166 -2.81 8.76 -7.76
CA ILE A 166 -1.74 9.75 -7.98
C ILE A 166 -1.91 10.60 -9.23
N SER A 167 -2.77 10.19 -10.16
CA SER A 167 -2.86 10.84 -11.47
C SER A 167 -4.26 10.81 -12.05
N LYS A 168 -4.54 11.77 -12.93
CA LYS A 168 -5.76 11.76 -13.76
C LYS A 168 -5.83 10.55 -14.69
N ALA A 169 -4.69 9.99 -15.09
CA ALA A 169 -4.65 8.81 -15.94
C ALA A 169 -5.17 7.58 -15.17
N THR A 170 -4.62 7.32 -13.98
CA THR A 170 -5.07 6.23 -13.10
C THR A 170 -6.52 6.42 -12.67
N PHE A 171 -6.93 7.65 -12.35
CA PHE A 171 -8.33 8.00 -12.06
C PHE A 171 -9.29 7.55 -13.17
N ARG A 172 -8.97 7.87 -14.44
CA ARG A 172 -9.78 7.44 -15.59
C ARG A 172 -9.83 5.92 -15.75
N GLN A 173 -8.73 5.23 -15.46
CA GLN A 173 -8.69 3.77 -15.51
C GLN A 173 -9.55 3.13 -14.41
N LEU A 174 -9.54 3.69 -13.20
CA LEU A 174 -10.36 3.23 -12.08
C LEU A 174 -11.86 3.39 -12.38
N ILE A 175 -12.26 4.51 -12.98
CA ILE A 175 -13.65 4.72 -13.44
C ILE A 175 -14.03 3.71 -14.50
N LYS A 176 -13.17 3.48 -15.51
CA LYS A 176 -13.39 2.43 -16.53
C LYS A 176 -13.49 1.03 -15.91
N GLY A 177 -12.80 0.81 -14.78
CA GLY A 177 -12.89 -0.41 -13.97
C GLY A 177 -14.23 -0.59 -13.25
N GLY A 178 -15.05 0.46 -13.16
CA GLY A 178 -16.34 0.47 -12.48
C GLY A 178 -16.31 1.05 -11.07
N ILE A 179 -15.25 1.76 -10.69
CA ILE A 179 -15.17 2.46 -9.40
C ILE A 179 -15.87 3.82 -9.52
N GLN A 180 -16.73 4.13 -8.55
CA GLN A 180 -17.47 5.39 -8.48
C GLN A 180 -16.53 6.60 -8.29
N PRO A 181 -16.62 7.66 -9.11
CA PRO A 181 -15.70 8.78 -9.07
C PRO A 181 -15.72 9.53 -7.74
N GLU A 182 -16.86 9.58 -7.03
CA GLU A 182 -17.02 10.26 -5.74
C GLU A 182 -16.19 9.62 -4.62
N ARG A 183 -15.70 8.40 -4.84
CA ARG A 183 -14.85 7.67 -3.91
C ARG A 183 -13.36 7.84 -4.21
N ILE A 184 -13.00 8.45 -5.33
CA ILE A 184 -11.63 8.53 -5.80
C ILE A 184 -11.12 9.96 -5.61
N GLN A 185 -10.13 10.12 -4.74
CA GLN A 185 -9.39 11.36 -4.58
C GLN A 185 -8.04 11.28 -5.30
N ILE A 186 -7.72 12.30 -6.08
CA ILE A 186 -6.40 12.43 -6.69
C ILE A 186 -5.50 13.22 -5.75
N ILE A 187 -4.47 12.57 -5.21
CA ILE A 187 -3.41 13.19 -4.41
C ILE A 187 -2.08 12.94 -5.13
N PRO A 188 -1.55 13.95 -5.85
CA PRO A 188 -0.31 13.82 -6.60
C PRO A 188 0.87 13.36 -5.75
N LEU A 189 1.86 12.77 -6.41
CA LEU A 189 3.14 12.46 -5.80
C LEU A 189 3.88 13.76 -5.45
N GLY A 190 4.29 13.87 -4.18
CA GLY A 190 5.33 14.82 -3.81
C GLY A 190 6.68 14.36 -4.35
N VAL A 191 7.56 15.31 -4.62
CA VAL A 191 8.97 15.08 -4.98
C VAL A 191 9.85 15.71 -3.91
N GLU A 192 10.99 15.07 -3.64
CA GLU A 192 12.02 15.64 -2.77
C GLU A 192 12.61 16.86 -3.49
N GLY A 193 12.35 18.05 -2.95
CA GLY A 193 12.66 19.30 -3.63
C GLY A 193 14.17 19.47 -3.88
N ALA A 194 15.02 19.04 -2.94
CA ALA A 194 16.46 19.24 -3.02
C ALA A 194 17.09 18.65 -4.30
N ASP A 195 16.57 17.52 -4.78
CA ASP A 195 17.12 16.80 -5.95
C ASP A 195 16.61 17.34 -7.30
N TYR A 196 15.52 18.12 -7.29
CA TYR A 196 14.78 18.49 -8.51
C TYR A 196 14.41 19.98 -8.60
N LEU A 197 14.74 20.78 -7.59
CA LEU A 197 14.55 22.22 -7.64
C LEU A 197 15.66 22.83 -8.51
N PRO A 198 15.33 23.52 -9.62
CA PRO A 198 16.28 24.46 -10.19
C PRO A 198 16.61 25.52 -9.12
N ASN A 199 17.80 26.14 -9.18
CA ASN A 199 18.30 27.18 -8.25
C ASN A 199 17.38 28.44 -8.09
N LYS A 200 16.13 28.42 -8.56
CA LYS A 200 15.16 29.52 -8.46
C LYS A 200 13.98 29.13 -7.56
N PRO A 201 13.50 30.06 -6.70
CA PRO A 201 12.41 29.79 -5.77
C PRO A 201 11.10 29.50 -6.50
N ILE A 202 10.50 28.33 -6.23
CA ILE A 202 9.18 27.96 -6.76
C ILE A 202 8.09 28.56 -5.87
N LYS A 203 7.12 29.27 -6.50
CA LYS A 203 5.90 29.72 -5.82
C LYS A 203 5.12 28.52 -5.28
N ARG A 204 4.98 28.43 -3.95
CA ARG A 204 4.13 27.43 -3.29
C ARG A 204 2.69 27.56 -3.78
N ARG A 205 2.10 26.45 -4.22
CA ARG A 205 0.66 26.34 -4.50
C ARG A 205 0.00 25.57 -3.36
N PRO A 206 -1.22 25.93 -2.93
CA PRO A 206 -1.85 25.37 -1.73
C PRO A 206 -2.11 23.85 -1.77
N ASN A 207 -2.09 23.24 -2.97
CA ASN A 207 -2.44 21.83 -3.17
C ASN A 207 -1.25 20.95 -3.57
N ILE A 208 -0.01 21.45 -3.45
CA ILE A 208 1.21 20.70 -3.77
C ILE A 208 2.02 20.55 -2.49
N LEU A 209 2.17 19.30 -2.03
CA LEU A 209 3.08 18.97 -0.95
C LEU A 209 4.51 18.96 -1.51
N LEU A 210 5.25 20.04 -1.24
CA LEU A 210 6.71 20.06 -1.37
C LEU A 210 7.28 19.50 -0.06
N VAL A 211 7.89 18.32 -0.15
CA VAL A 211 8.73 17.80 0.93
C VAL A 211 10.11 18.41 0.71
N VAL A 212 10.48 19.34 1.58
CA VAL A 212 11.82 19.96 1.65
C VAL A 212 12.54 19.33 2.83
#